data_AF-A0A926PN43-F1
#
_entry.id   AF-A0A926PN43-F1
#
_cell.length_a   1.000
_cell.length_b   1.000
_cell.length_c   1.000
_cell.angle_alpha   90.00
_cell.angle_beta   90.00
_cell.angle_gamma   90.00
#
_symmetry.space_group_name_H-M   'P 1'
#
loop_
_entity.id
_entity.type
_entity.pdbx_description
1 polymer ?
#
loop_
_entity_poly.entity_id
_entity_poly.type
_entity_poly.pdbx_seq_one_letter_code
_entity_poly.pdbx_strand_id
1 'polypeptide(L)'
;MVSNSTPKTASAGSATAMKAHMQQLLQAMQAANAGDFSVRLDENNGFGEIAREFNQLMIRNQSLTQGMSEAEQVLSAIAQGDLSQKMSTSEESLPIAPIVNDLIDRLNLYTAEFTRVVREMGTEGNLEIVATIAGATGIWQELIETVNQMAHDITEQVRGIAEISCAVAQGDLANQIEAENTGEFRTLTRSINQMIENLRCSLRQITEVATTVATAAEELSAVSHEMTGNAGQTAEQATSASASAEQVSQNAATVATAIEEMNASIREIAKSAAEAAKVASDAVRTSDQTNATITKLGQSSVEIGKVIKVITSIAQQTNLLALNATIEAARAGDAGRGFAVVANEVKELAKQTAAATEDISQRIEAIQTDTSGAVEAITQITAVINQINDIQNTIASAVEEQTATTNEISRNVAEAAKGSSDIAKNIGVVAQNAQTTTIGASNTAQAAMQLAQMAVNLQTIISQFQI
;
A
#
# COMPACT_ATOMS: atom_id res chain seq x y z
N MET A 1 165.42 -52.56 43.75
CA MET A 1 166.35 -52.32 42.63
C MET A 1 165.78 -51.24 41.74
N VAL A 2 166.54 -50.14 41.59
CA VAL A 2 166.69 -49.17 40.47
C VAL A 2 165.67 -49.29 39.31
N SER A 3 164.94 -48.25 38.88
CA SER A 3 165.37 -47.12 38.01
C SER A 3 164.21 -46.11 37.86
N ASN A 4 164.34 -44.81 38.16
CA ASN A 4 164.62 -43.65 37.26
C ASN A 4 163.85 -43.70 35.91
N SER A 5 163.05 -42.71 35.47
CA SER A 5 163.37 -41.26 35.25
C SER A 5 162.13 -40.37 34.93
N THR A 6 162.14 -39.11 35.37
CA THR A 6 161.23 -37.94 35.09
C THR A 6 161.58 -37.15 33.80
N PRO A 7 160.89 -36.04 33.36
CA PRO A 7 159.48 -35.58 33.46
C PRO A 7 158.91 -34.84 32.18
N LYS A 8 157.61 -34.43 32.14
CA LYS A 8 157.08 -33.18 31.51
C LYS A 8 155.59 -32.85 31.87
N THR A 9 155.24 -31.56 31.88
CA THR A 9 154.07 -30.85 32.47
C THR A 9 153.03 -30.29 31.46
N ALA A 10 151.71 -30.21 31.80
CA ALA A 10 150.67 -29.19 31.43
C ALA A 10 149.20 -29.73 31.57
N SER A 11 148.08 -29.02 31.80
CA SER A 11 147.69 -27.80 32.57
C SER A 11 146.12 -27.68 32.63
N ALA A 12 145.59 -27.03 33.66
CA ALA A 12 144.18 -26.97 34.16
C ALA A 12 143.11 -26.15 33.36
N GLY A 13 143.00 -26.23 32.02
CA GLY A 13 142.14 -25.34 31.20
C GLY A 13 140.69 -25.76 30.85
N SER A 14 140.34 -27.06 30.80
CA SER A 14 139.06 -27.48 30.16
C SER A 14 137.83 -27.57 31.08
N ALA A 15 138.00 -27.57 32.40
CA ALA A 15 136.88 -27.74 33.35
C ALA A 15 136.06 -26.44 33.58
N THR A 16 136.67 -25.26 33.42
CA THR A 16 136.01 -23.97 33.69
C THR A 16 135.06 -23.54 32.56
N ALA A 17 135.38 -23.88 31.30
CA ALA A 17 134.54 -23.56 30.13
C ALA A 17 133.23 -24.37 30.12
N MET A 18 133.26 -25.64 30.56
CA MET A 18 132.07 -26.49 30.61
C MET A 18 131.05 -26.00 31.66
N LYS A 19 131.52 -25.42 32.78
CA LYS A 19 130.66 -24.85 33.82
C LYS A 19 129.91 -23.59 33.35
N ALA A 20 130.59 -22.71 32.60
CA ALA A 20 129.97 -21.51 32.04
C ALA A 20 128.88 -21.84 31.01
N HIS A 21 129.13 -22.81 30.12
CA HIS A 21 128.14 -23.25 29.13
C HIS A 21 126.93 -23.96 29.77
N MET A 22 127.11 -24.80 30.80
CA MET A 22 125.98 -25.37 31.55
C MET A 22 125.15 -24.31 32.27
N GLN A 23 125.78 -23.24 32.73
CA GLN A 23 125.09 -22.13 33.41
C GLN A 23 124.26 -21.31 32.42
N GLN A 24 124.77 -21.06 31.21
CA GLN A 24 123.99 -20.46 30.10
C GLN A 24 122.81 -21.32 29.68
N LEU A 25 123.00 -22.64 29.54
CA LEU A 25 121.90 -23.58 29.26
C LEU A 25 120.84 -23.56 30.35
N LEU A 26 121.24 -23.53 31.64
CA LEU A 26 120.32 -23.43 32.77
C LEU A 26 119.54 -22.12 32.75
N GLN A 27 120.20 -21.00 32.43
CA GLN A 27 119.56 -19.69 32.37
C GLN A 27 118.56 -19.61 31.22
N ALA A 28 118.90 -20.18 30.06
CA ALA A 28 118.00 -20.25 28.91
C ALA A 28 116.80 -21.16 29.19
N MET A 29 117.02 -22.32 29.83
CA MET A 29 115.93 -23.19 30.28
C MET A 29 115.03 -22.52 31.33
N GLN A 30 115.59 -21.71 32.24
CA GLN A 30 114.81 -20.95 33.22
C GLN A 30 113.95 -19.88 32.55
N ALA A 31 114.46 -19.18 31.54
CA ALA A 31 113.70 -18.20 30.77
C ALA A 31 112.60 -18.86 29.92
N ALA A 32 112.90 -19.99 29.27
CA ALA A 32 111.90 -20.81 28.58
C ALA A 32 110.78 -21.29 29.51
N ASN A 33 111.14 -21.76 30.71
CA ASN A 33 110.17 -22.18 31.72
C ASN A 33 109.34 -21.01 32.29
N ALA A 34 109.85 -19.78 32.21
CA ALA A 34 109.13 -18.55 32.56
C ALA A 34 108.25 -18.02 31.42
N GLY A 35 108.20 -18.71 30.27
CA GLY A 35 107.40 -18.32 29.11
C GLY A 35 108.08 -17.35 28.15
N ASP A 36 109.35 -16.98 28.37
CA ASP A 36 110.12 -16.21 27.40
C ASP A 36 110.76 -17.13 26.36
N PHE A 37 110.00 -17.42 25.31
CA PHE A 37 110.44 -18.23 24.18
C PHE A 37 111.32 -17.49 23.17
N SER A 38 111.69 -16.22 23.45
CA SER A 38 112.58 -15.42 22.60
C SER A 38 114.06 -15.75 22.84
N VAL A 39 114.37 -16.45 23.93
CA VAL A 39 115.75 -16.78 24.30
C VAL A 39 116.40 -17.72 23.29
N ARG A 40 117.66 -17.45 22.95
CA ARG A 40 118.49 -18.25 22.05
C ARG A 40 119.82 -18.59 22.71
N LEU A 41 120.27 -19.82 22.51
CA LEU A 41 121.61 -20.27 22.88
C LEU A 41 122.57 -20.09 21.70
N ASP A 42 123.81 -19.72 22.00
CA ASP A 42 124.88 -19.63 21.00
C ASP A 42 125.27 -21.03 20.50
N GLU A 43 125.19 -21.27 19.20
CA GLU A 43 125.52 -22.56 18.58
C GLU A 43 127.03 -22.84 18.49
N ASN A 44 127.88 -21.82 18.70
CA ASN A 44 129.34 -21.96 18.63
C ASN A 44 129.99 -22.37 19.97
N ASN A 45 129.18 -22.58 21.01
CA ASN A 45 129.65 -23.05 22.31
C ASN A 45 129.87 -24.58 22.32
N GLY A 46 130.44 -25.11 23.40
CA GLY A 46 130.76 -26.55 23.54
C GLY A 46 129.56 -27.52 23.49
N PHE A 47 128.35 -27.03 23.19
CA PHE A 47 127.08 -27.77 23.10
C PHE A 47 126.26 -27.40 21.85
N GLY A 48 126.91 -27.12 20.71
CA GLY A 48 126.23 -26.62 19.50
C GLY A 48 124.99 -27.40 19.03
N GLU A 49 124.95 -28.72 19.22
CA GLU A 49 123.78 -29.55 18.85
C GLU A 49 122.59 -29.33 19.82
N ILE A 50 122.87 -29.22 21.13
CA ILE A 50 121.85 -28.93 22.16
C ILE A 50 121.34 -27.49 22.01
N ALA A 51 122.22 -26.53 21.70
CA ALA A 51 121.83 -25.14 21.46
C ALA A 51 120.88 -25.03 20.26
N ARG A 52 121.15 -25.76 19.18
CA ARG A 52 120.28 -25.80 17.99
C ARG A 52 118.90 -26.41 18.31
N GLU A 53 118.87 -27.55 18.98
CA GLU A 53 117.61 -28.21 19.39
C GLU A 53 116.79 -27.32 20.35
N PHE A 54 117.46 -26.68 21.32
CA PHE A 54 116.80 -25.72 22.21
C PHE A 54 116.25 -24.52 21.42
N ASN A 55 117.04 -23.93 20.53
CA ASN A 55 116.59 -22.82 19.70
C ASN A 55 115.40 -23.20 18.82
N GLN A 56 115.38 -24.39 18.22
CA GLN A 56 114.24 -24.90 17.48
C GLN A 56 113.01 -25.09 18.37
N LEU A 57 113.18 -25.63 19.58
CA LEU A 57 112.11 -25.78 20.56
C LEU A 57 111.54 -24.43 21.00
N MET A 58 112.38 -23.41 21.16
CA MET A 58 111.98 -22.05 21.51
C MET A 58 111.22 -21.37 20.37
N ILE A 59 111.69 -21.50 19.12
CA ILE A 59 110.96 -21.04 17.93
C ILE A 59 109.57 -21.72 17.88
N ARG A 60 109.51 -23.03 18.13
CA ARG A 60 108.26 -23.79 18.15
C ARG A 60 107.31 -23.34 19.27
N ASN A 61 107.81 -23.12 20.48
CA ASN A 61 106.98 -22.65 21.61
C ASN A 61 106.55 -21.19 21.46
N GLN A 62 107.38 -20.34 20.84
CA GLN A 62 107.04 -18.96 20.51
C GLN A 62 105.89 -18.91 19.50
N SER A 63 105.97 -19.72 18.42
CA SER A 63 104.86 -19.89 17.47
C SER A 63 103.61 -20.46 18.16
N LEU A 64 103.77 -21.43 19.07
CA LEU A 64 102.65 -22.01 19.82
C LEU A 64 101.91 -20.97 20.67
N THR A 65 102.66 -20.12 21.37
CA THR A 65 102.11 -19.07 22.25
C THR A 65 101.42 -17.99 21.44
N GLN A 66 102.02 -17.58 20.32
CA GLN A 66 101.42 -16.61 19.41
C GLN A 66 100.13 -17.14 18.78
N GLY A 67 100.13 -18.38 18.28
CA GLY A 67 98.95 -19.01 17.72
C GLY A 67 97.84 -19.27 18.74
N MET A 68 98.17 -19.53 20.01
CA MET A 68 97.17 -19.66 21.09
C MET A 68 96.50 -18.31 21.41
N SER A 69 97.27 -17.21 21.42
CA SER A 69 96.71 -15.86 21.61
C SER A 69 95.81 -15.44 20.44
N GLU A 70 96.20 -15.77 19.21
CA GLU A 70 95.37 -15.56 18.02
C GLU A 70 94.08 -16.40 18.08
N ALA A 71 94.17 -17.68 18.48
CA ALA A 71 93.00 -18.53 18.67
C ALA A 71 92.04 -17.96 19.72
N GLU A 72 92.56 -17.43 20.84
CA GLU A 72 91.75 -16.78 21.88
C GLU A 72 90.99 -15.56 21.32
N GLN A 73 91.66 -14.70 20.55
CA GLN A 73 91.03 -13.53 19.92
C GLN A 73 89.91 -13.94 18.97
N VAL A 74 90.19 -14.90 18.08
CA VAL A 74 89.22 -15.36 17.08
C VAL A 74 88.04 -16.10 17.73
N LEU A 75 88.29 -16.96 18.74
CA LEU A 75 87.22 -17.61 19.49
C LEU A 75 86.37 -16.62 20.30
N SER A 76 86.97 -15.56 20.83
CA SER A 76 86.25 -14.48 21.52
C SER A 76 85.38 -13.67 20.54
N ALA A 77 85.87 -13.43 19.32
CA ALA A 77 85.08 -12.80 18.24
C ALA A 77 83.86 -13.67 17.87
N ILE A 78 84.05 -14.98 17.68
CA ILE A 78 82.95 -15.94 17.40
C ILE A 78 81.92 -15.91 18.52
N ALA A 79 82.34 -15.91 19.79
CA ALA A 79 81.42 -15.87 20.94
C ALA A 79 80.59 -14.58 21.00
N GLN A 80 81.08 -13.49 20.41
CA GLN A 80 80.38 -12.20 20.30
C GLN A 80 79.53 -12.10 19.01
N GLY A 81 79.55 -13.12 18.15
CA GLY A 81 78.85 -13.13 16.87
C GLY A 81 79.61 -12.48 15.72
N ASP A 82 80.88 -12.11 15.91
CA ASP A 82 81.75 -11.62 14.84
C ASP A 82 82.47 -12.80 14.16
N LEU A 83 81.97 -13.18 12.99
CA LEU A 83 82.50 -14.26 12.16
C LEU A 83 83.40 -13.74 11.02
N SER A 84 83.83 -12.48 11.07
CA SER A 84 84.70 -11.89 10.03
C SER A 84 86.18 -12.19 10.25
N GLN A 85 86.58 -12.54 11.49
CA GLN A 85 87.97 -12.77 11.87
C GLN A 85 88.39 -14.23 11.64
N LYS A 86 89.56 -14.44 11.04
CA LYS A 86 90.15 -15.77 10.78
C LYS A 86 91.56 -15.86 11.36
N MET A 87 91.98 -17.06 11.73
CA MET A 87 93.36 -17.35 12.11
C MET A 87 94.28 -17.40 10.88
N SER A 88 95.52 -16.96 11.05
CA SER A 88 96.57 -16.97 10.02
C SER A 88 97.02 -18.39 9.64
N THR A 89 97.18 -18.64 8.34
CA THR A 89 97.59 -19.95 7.78
C THR A 89 98.94 -19.84 7.06
N SER A 90 100.04 -19.73 7.80
CA SER A 90 101.42 -19.86 7.29
C SER A 90 101.97 -21.29 7.51
N GLU A 91 103.14 -21.63 6.93
CA GLU A 91 103.80 -22.94 7.14
C GLU A 91 104.11 -23.23 8.63
N GLU A 92 104.13 -22.20 9.49
CA GLU A 92 104.34 -22.31 10.95
C GLU A 92 103.03 -22.24 11.76
N SER A 93 101.85 -22.29 11.12
CA SER A 93 100.55 -22.15 11.79
C SER A 93 100.18 -23.35 12.66
N LEU A 94 99.40 -23.09 13.72
CA LEU A 94 98.88 -24.14 14.58
C LEU A 94 97.90 -25.05 13.83
N PRO A 95 97.89 -26.37 14.09
CA PRO A 95 96.89 -27.29 13.54
C PRO A 95 95.43 -26.91 13.85
N ILE A 96 95.18 -26.04 14.84
CA ILE A 96 93.85 -25.56 15.20
C ILE A 96 93.33 -24.46 14.26
N ALA A 97 94.22 -23.72 13.60
CA ALA A 97 93.85 -22.62 12.69
C ALA A 97 92.90 -23.05 11.56
N PRO A 98 93.17 -24.15 10.81
CA PRO A 98 92.22 -24.62 9.79
C PRO A 98 90.89 -25.09 10.39
N ILE A 99 90.87 -25.62 11.62
CA ILE A 99 89.64 -26.10 12.29
C ILE A 99 88.76 -24.90 12.71
N VAL A 100 89.36 -23.87 13.31
CA VAL A 100 88.67 -22.64 13.72
C VAL A 100 88.16 -21.87 12.50
N ASN A 101 88.97 -21.77 11.45
CA ASN A 101 88.54 -21.14 10.20
C ASN A 101 87.40 -21.91 9.51
N ASP A 102 87.44 -23.24 9.49
CA ASP A 102 86.33 -24.07 8.97
C ASP A 102 85.05 -23.89 9.81
N LEU A 103 85.18 -23.78 11.14
CA LEU A 103 84.04 -23.47 12.02
C LEU A 103 83.42 -22.10 11.69
N ILE A 104 84.24 -21.08 11.49
CA ILE A 104 83.79 -19.73 11.10
C ILE A 104 83.08 -19.76 9.75
N ASP A 105 83.64 -20.45 8.77
CA ASP A 105 83.04 -20.58 7.44
C ASP A 105 81.69 -21.29 7.50
N ARG A 106 81.56 -22.35 8.31
CA ARG A 106 80.28 -23.04 8.55
C ARG A 106 79.27 -22.15 9.25
N LEU A 107 79.65 -21.42 10.30
CA LEU A 107 78.76 -20.51 11.02
C LEU A 107 78.28 -19.35 10.14
N ASN A 108 79.15 -18.79 9.30
CA ASN A 108 78.79 -17.77 8.32
C ASN A 108 77.77 -18.31 7.32
N LEU A 109 78.00 -19.53 6.82
CA LEU A 109 77.10 -20.19 5.88
C LEU A 109 75.71 -20.44 6.49
N TYR A 110 75.64 -20.95 7.72
CA TYR A 110 74.38 -21.16 8.42
C TYR A 110 73.65 -19.84 8.70
N THR A 111 74.36 -18.83 9.20
CA THR A 111 73.76 -17.52 9.53
C THR A 111 73.21 -16.84 8.29
N ALA A 112 73.93 -16.91 7.17
CA ALA A 112 73.45 -16.38 5.89
C ALA A 112 72.17 -17.10 5.43
N GLU A 113 72.13 -18.43 5.52
CA GLU A 113 70.96 -19.22 5.10
C GLU A 113 69.74 -18.99 6.01
N PHE A 114 69.91 -18.95 7.33
CA PHE A 114 68.79 -18.62 8.23
C PHE A 114 68.29 -17.19 8.02
N THR A 115 69.20 -16.22 7.83
CA THR A 115 68.82 -14.84 7.54
C THR A 115 68.05 -14.75 6.23
N ARG A 116 68.46 -15.50 5.20
CA ARG A 116 67.75 -15.61 3.93
C ARG A 116 66.35 -16.18 4.12
N VAL A 117 66.22 -17.32 4.78
CA VAL A 117 64.93 -18.01 5.01
C VAL A 117 63.97 -17.12 5.79
N VAL A 118 64.42 -16.49 6.87
CA VAL A 118 63.59 -15.59 7.68
C VAL A 118 63.16 -14.36 6.89
N ARG A 119 64.06 -13.77 6.08
CA ARG A 119 63.73 -12.60 5.27
C ARG A 119 62.75 -12.96 4.16
N GLU A 120 63.02 -14.02 3.40
CA GLU A 120 62.17 -14.45 2.29
C GLU A 120 60.78 -14.88 2.79
N MET A 121 60.70 -15.66 3.88
CA MET A 121 59.43 -16.11 4.44
C MET A 121 58.67 -15.00 5.19
N GLY A 122 59.37 -14.22 6.02
CA GLY A 122 58.76 -13.24 6.91
C GLY A 122 58.52 -11.86 6.30
N THR A 123 59.32 -11.45 5.31
CA THR A 123 59.22 -10.12 4.69
C THR A 123 58.78 -10.19 3.23
N GLU A 124 59.32 -11.14 2.47
CA GLU A 124 59.04 -11.25 1.03
C GLU A 124 57.82 -12.16 0.75
N GLY A 125 57.34 -12.90 1.75
CA GLY A 125 56.17 -13.76 1.65
C GLY A 125 56.41 -15.05 0.84
N ASN A 126 57.67 -15.42 0.58
CA ASN A 126 58.02 -16.65 -0.09
C ASN A 126 57.99 -17.82 0.91
N LEU A 127 56.87 -18.53 0.93
CA LEU A 127 56.60 -19.64 1.85
C LEU A 127 57.11 -21.00 1.32
N GLU A 128 57.53 -21.10 0.05
CA GLU A 128 58.03 -22.35 -0.55
C GLU A 128 59.55 -22.53 -0.36
N ILE A 129 60.17 -21.64 0.40
CA ILE A 129 61.60 -21.68 0.65
C ILE A 129 61.99 -22.85 1.56
N VAL A 130 63.08 -23.52 1.19
CA VAL A 130 63.70 -24.57 2.00
C VAL A 130 65.13 -24.15 2.34
N ALA A 131 65.47 -24.19 3.62
CA ALA A 131 66.84 -24.02 4.10
C ALA A 131 67.67 -25.25 3.68
N THR A 132 68.76 -25.03 2.94
CA THR A 132 69.65 -26.12 2.51
C THR A 132 71.10 -25.69 2.69
N ILE A 133 71.83 -26.39 3.56
CA ILE A 133 73.28 -26.17 3.71
C ILE A 133 74.03 -27.49 3.48
N ALA A 134 74.93 -27.49 2.49
CA ALA A 134 75.76 -28.65 2.17
C ALA A 134 76.71 -28.99 3.33
N GLY A 135 76.71 -30.25 3.76
CA GLY A 135 77.58 -30.74 4.83
C GLY A 135 77.16 -30.37 6.26
N ALA A 136 75.90 -29.96 6.46
CA ALA A 136 75.30 -29.84 7.79
C ALA A 136 75.19 -31.23 8.46
N THR A 137 75.62 -31.31 9.72
CA THR A 137 75.60 -32.54 10.53
C THR A 137 75.31 -32.20 11.98
N GLY A 138 74.82 -33.18 12.76
CA GLY A 138 74.50 -32.98 14.17
C GLY A 138 73.38 -31.95 14.39
N ILE A 139 73.54 -31.10 15.41
CA ILE A 139 72.52 -30.09 15.81
C ILE A 139 72.16 -29.14 14.65
N TRP A 140 73.10 -28.83 13.76
CA TRP A 140 72.83 -27.95 12.62
C TRP A 140 71.86 -28.57 11.62
N GLN A 141 71.93 -29.88 11.42
CA GLN A 141 70.99 -30.58 10.57
C GLN A 141 69.59 -30.59 11.21
N GLU A 142 69.51 -30.90 12.50
CA GLU A 142 68.24 -30.89 13.26
C GLU A 142 67.57 -29.51 13.25
N LEU A 143 68.36 -28.43 13.35
CA LEU A 143 67.85 -27.06 13.27
C LEU A 143 67.31 -26.72 11.87
N ILE A 144 68.01 -27.14 10.80
CA ILE A 144 67.54 -26.98 9.42
C ILE A 144 66.23 -27.74 9.21
N GLU A 145 66.16 -28.99 9.66
CA GLU A 145 64.95 -29.82 9.57
C GLU A 145 63.78 -29.20 10.34
N THR A 146 64.03 -28.66 11.54
CA THR A 146 63.00 -27.99 12.35
C THR A 146 62.50 -26.70 11.69
N VAL A 147 63.41 -25.86 11.14
CA VAL A 147 63.03 -24.64 10.43
C VAL A 147 62.25 -24.97 9.16
N ASN A 148 62.66 -26.01 8.43
CA ASN A 148 61.95 -26.47 7.25
C ASN A 148 60.56 -27.04 7.59
N GLN A 149 60.41 -27.76 8.69
CA GLN A 149 59.10 -28.24 9.16
C GLN A 149 58.20 -27.08 9.55
N MET A 150 58.71 -26.10 10.31
CA MET A 150 57.95 -24.91 10.67
C MET A 150 57.52 -24.11 9.43
N ALA A 151 58.43 -23.93 8.46
CA ALA A 151 58.11 -23.28 7.20
C ALA A 151 57.00 -24.05 6.47
N HIS A 152 57.14 -25.38 6.34
CA HIS A 152 56.14 -26.24 5.71
C HIS A 152 54.76 -26.14 6.37
N ASP A 153 54.68 -26.24 7.70
CA ASP A 153 53.42 -26.17 8.45
C ASP A 153 52.73 -24.80 8.27
N ILE A 154 53.49 -23.70 8.33
CA ILE A 154 52.96 -22.35 8.07
C ILE A 154 52.47 -22.23 6.63
N THR A 155 53.22 -22.74 5.66
CA THR A 155 52.87 -22.72 4.24
C THR A 155 51.58 -23.45 3.96
N GLU A 156 51.43 -24.68 4.48
CA GLU A 156 50.21 -25.47 4.31
C GLU A 156 48.99 -24.75 4.90
N GLN A 157 49.13 -24.20 6.11
CA GLN A 157 48.05 -23.50 6.80
C GLN A 157 47.63 -22.22 6.09
N VAL A 158 48.59 -21.36 5.70
CA VAL A 158 48.32 -20.12 4.97
C VAL A 158 47.72 -20.42 3.59
N ARG A 159 48.20 -21.46 2.91
CA ARG A 159 47.68 -21.88 1.61
C ARG A 159 46.25 -22.40 1.70
N GLY A 160 45.92 -23.26 2.67
CA GLY A 160 44.55 -23.72 2.88
C GLY A 160 43.58 -22.56 3.18
N ILE A 161 44.01 -21.55 3.94
CA ILE A 161 43.25 -20.33 4.16
C ILE A 161 43.08 -19.51 2.87
N ALA A 162 44.15 -19.36 2.09
CA ALA A 162 44.11 -18.62 0.83
C ALA A 162 43.19 -19.29 -0.21
N GLU A 163 43.23 -20.62 -0.31
CA GLU A 163 42.39 -21.42 -1.19
C GLU A 163 40.90 -21.24 -0.85
N ILE A 164 40.53 -21.40 0.42
CA ILE A 164 39.14 -21.20 0.85
C ILE A 164 38.71 -19.73 0.72
N SER A 165 39.59 -18.77 1.01
CA SER A 165 39.28 -17.35 0.82
C SER A 165 39.04 -17.00 -0.66
N CYS A 166 39.81 -17.63 -1.56
CA CYS A 166 39.64 -17.50 -3.00
C CYS A 166 38.32 -18.14 -3.47
N ALA A 167 37.99 -19.33 -2.95
CA ALA A 167 36.71 -20.00 -3.21
C ALA A 167 35.53 -19.12 -2.78
N VAL A 168 35.55 -18.58 -1.56
CA VAL A 168 34.53 -17.65 -1.03
C VAL A 168 34.41 -16.40 -1.91
N ALA A 169 35.53 -15.82 -2.35
CA ALA A 169 35.53 -14.66 -3.24
C ALA A 169 34.94 -14.95 -4.64
N GLN A 170 35.02 -16.21 -5.09
CA GLN A 170 34.40 -16.70 -6.33
C GLN A 170 32.94 -17.14 -6.14
N GLY A 171 32.42 -17.05 -4.91
CA GLY A 171 31.05 -17.48 -4.57
C GLY A 171 30.92 -18.97 -4.25
N ASP A 172 32.01 -19.73 -4.22
CA ASP A 172 32.01 -21.10 -3.71
C ASP A 172 32.09 -21.06 -2.18
N LEU A 173 30.93 -21.25 -1.56
CA LEU A 173 30.76 -21.38 -0.13
C LEU A 173 30.60 -22.85 0.27
N ALA A 174 30.71 -23.84 -0.62
CA ALA A 174 30.45 -25.24 -0.29
C ALA A 174 31.55 -25.86 0.60
N ASN A 175 32.76 -25.32 0.49
CA ASN A 175 33.95 -25.85 1.15
C ASN A 175 34.31 -25.08 2.43
N GLN A 176 35.03 -25.75 3.33
CA GLN A 176 35.51 -25.20 4.60
C GLN A 176 36.98 -25.61 4.81
N ILE A 177 37.69 -24.94 5.70
CA ILE A 177 39.05 -25.36 6.06
C ILE A 177 38.93 -26.60 6.96
N GLU A 178 39.41 -27.75 6.49
CA GLU A 178 39.39 -29.05 7.20
C GLU A 178 40.65 -29.31 8.04
N ALA A 179 41.71 -28.53 7.85
CA ALA A 179 42.99 -28.75 8.53
C ALA A 179 42.90 -28.62 10.07
N GLU A 180 43.46 -29.61 10.79
CA GLU A 180 43.55 -29.61 12.25
C GLU A 180 44.65 -28.65 12.75
N ASN A 181 44.33 -27.36 12.75
CA ASN A 181 45.26 -26.34 13.21
C ASN A 181 45.31 -26.24 14.74
N THR A 182 46.45 -25.78 15.26
CA THR A 182 46.65 -25.46 16.68
C THR A 182 46.91 -23.97 16.89
N GLY A 183 46.94 -23.51 18.14
CA GLY A 183 47.23 -22.11 18.48
C GLY A 183 46.35 -21.08 17.77
N GLU A 184 46.99 -20.03 17.25
CA GLU A 184 46.40 -18.90 16.55
C GLU A 184 45.75 -19.33 15.22
N PHE A 185 46.35 -20.28 14.50
CA PHE A 185 45.81 -20.80 13.24
C PHE A 185 44.48 -21.50 13.44
N ARG A 186 44.28 -22.22 14.56
CA ARG A 186 42.96 -22.78 14.91
C ARG A 186 41.90 -21.70 15.04
N THR A 187 42.26 -20.59 15.70
CA THR A 187 41.34 -19.47 15.93
C THR A 187 40.99 -18.80 14.60
N LEU A 188 41.97 -18.63 13.71
CA LEU A 188 41.77 -18.10 12.37
C LEU A 188 40.88 -19.02 11.51
N THR A 189 41.18 -20.32 11.45
CA THR A 189 40.37 -21.34 10.77
C THR A 189 38.93 -21.32 11.28
N ARG A 190 38.72 -21.32 12.60
CA ARG A 190 37.36 -21.26 13.18
C ARG A 190 36.63 -19.99 12.78
N SER A 191 37.32 -18.84 12.78
CA SER A 191 36.71 -17.55 12.44
C SER A 191 36.28 -17.50 10.97
N ILE A 192 37.10 -18.04 10.06
CA ILE A 192 36.78 -18.13 8.63
C ILE A 192 35.62 -19.11 8.40
N ASN A 193 35.67 -20.31 8.99
CA ASN A 193 34.59 -21.29 8.85
C ASN A 193 33.26 -20.76 9.41
N GLN A 194 33.30 -20.03 10.53
CA GLN A 194 32.11 -19.37 11.09
C GLN A 194 31.57 -18.27 10.16
N MET A 195 32.45 -17.50 9.53
CA MET A 195 32.05 -16.49 8.53
C MET A 195 31.35 -17.16 7.34
N ILE A 196 31.90 -18.26 6.81
CA ILE A 196 31.28 -19.03 5.71
C ILE A 196 29.89 -19.51 6.12
N GLU A 197 29.75 -20.12 7.29
CA GLU A 197 28.44 -20.62 7.73
C GLU A 197 27.42 -19.49 7.94
N ASN A 198 27.85 -18.35 8.50
CA ASN A 198 26.98 -17.17 8.64
C ASN A 198 26.52 -16.64 7.28
N LEU A 199 27.41 -16.62 6.27
CA LEU A 199 27.08 -16.25 4.89
C LEU A 199 26.08 -17.22 4.28
N ARG A 200 26.30 -18.54 4.40
CA ARG A 200 25.36 -19.57 3.92
C ARG A 200 23.97 -19.41 4.55
N CYS A 201 23.92 -19.25 5.87
CA CYS A 201 22.66 -19.07 6.61
C CYS A 201 21.92 -17.82 6.12
N SER A 202 22.64 -16.70 5.97
CA SER A 202 22.07 -15.45 5.47
C SER A 202 21.55 -15.58 4.03
N LEU A 203 22.29 -16.24 3.13
CA LEU A 203 21.85 -16.45 1.74
C LEU A 203 20.63 -17.38 1.65
N ARG A 204 20.53 -18.41 2.49
CA ARG A 204 19.33 -19.25 2.59
C ARG A 204 18.12 -18.44 3.05
N GLN A 205 18.27 -17.62 4.09
CA GLN A 205 17.20 -16.74 4.57
C GLN A 205 16.73 -15.75 3.50
N ILE A 206 17.66 -15.15 2.74
CA ILE A 206 17.30 -14.24 1.65
C ILE A 206 16.54 -15.00 0.54
N THR A 207 16.93 -16.24 0.22
CA THR A 207 16.22 -17.08 -0.76
C THR A 207 14.79 -17.37 -0.33
N GLU A 208 14.59 -17.69 0.96
CA GLU A 208 13.27 -17.92 1.54
C GLU A 208 12.40 -16.65 1.45
N VAL A 209 12.92 -15.50 1.89
CA VAL A 209 12.23 -14.20 1.81
C VAL A 209 11.89 -13.84 0.37
N ALA A 210 12.82 -14.02 -0.57
CA ALA A 210 12.58 -13.75 -1.99
C ALA A 210 11.43 -14.62 -2.53
N THR A 211 11.36 -15.89 -2.14
CA THR A 211 10.28 -16.79 -2.53
C THR A 211 8.94 -16.32 -1.97
N THR A 212 8.88 -15.96 -0.69
CA THR A 212 7.65 -15.40 -0.08
C THR A 212 7.22 -14.11 -0.76
N VAL A 213 8.15 -13.22 -1.09
CA VAL A 213 7.85 -11.97 -1.82
C VAL A 213 7.30 -12.25 -3.22
N ALA A 214 7.86 -13.23 -3.94
CA ALA A 214 7.36 -13.63 -5.26
C ALA A 214 5.92 -14.14 -5.18
N THR A 215 5.62 -15.05 -4.25
CA THR A 215 4.27 -15.59 -4.07
C THR A 215 3.28 -14.50 -3.65
N ALA A 216 3.63 -13.65 -2.69
CA ALA A 216 2.77 -12.53 -2.27
C ALA A 216 2.50 -11.54 -3.41
N ALA A 217 3.48 -11.31 -4.30
CA ALA A 217 3.31 -10.49 -5.48
C ALA A 217 2.36 -11.12 -6.51
N GLU A 218 2.44 -12.44 -6.73
CA GLU A 218 1.50 -13.16 -7.60
C GLU A 218 0.06 -13.07 -7.06
N GLU A 219 -0.13 -13.27 -5.75
CA GLU A 219 -1.44 -13.13 -5.09
C GLU A 219 -1.99 -11.69 -5.22
N LEU A 220 -1.16 -10.67 -4.96
CA LEU A 220 -1.55 -9.26 -5.13
C LEU A 220 -1.94 -8.92 -6.57
N SER A 221 -1.24 -9.49 -7.55
CA SER A 221 -1.58 -9.33 -8.96
C SER A 221 -2.95 -9.96 -9.29
N ALA A 222 -3.20 -11.17 -8.78
CA ALA A 222 -4.48 -11.85 -8.97
C ALA A 222 -5.66 -11.07 -8.36
N VAL A 223 -5.52 -10.62 -7.10
CA VAL A 223 -6.52 -9.77 -6.42
C VAL A 223 -6.76 -8.46 -7.17
N SER A 224 -5.69 -7.86 -7.72
CA SER A 224 -5.82 -6.62 -8.49
C SER A 224 -6.57 -6.83 -9.81
N HIS A 225 -6.40 -7.98 -10.45
CA HIS A 225 -7.18 -8.33 -11.65
C HIS A 225 -8.66 -8.53 -11.32
N GLU A 226 -8.97 -9.25 -10.25
CA GLU A 226 -10.34 -9.41 -9.76
C GLU A 226 -10.98 -8.06 -9.41
N MET A 227 -10.24 -7.19 -8.72
CA MET A 227 -10.68 -5.84 -8.38
C MET A 227 -10.99 -4.99 -9.61
N THR A 228 -10.22 -5.14 -10.70
CA THR A 228 -10.50 -4.49 -11.98
C THR A 228 -11.81 -4.97 -12.59
N GLY A 229 -12.07 -6.29 -12.55
CA GLY A 229 -13.33 -6.88 -13.02
C GLY A 229 -14.53 -6.38 -12.22
N ASN A 230 -14.44 -6.43 -10.88
CA ASN A 230 -15.50 -5.98 -9.98
C ASN A 230 -15.79 -4.48 -10.14
N ALA A 231 -14.75 -3.66 -10.30
CA ALA A 231 -14.89 -2.24 -10.58
C ALA A 231 -15.55 -1.98 -11.95
N GLY A 232 -15.18 -2.74 -12.98
CA GLY A 232 -15.85 -2.70 -14.29
C GLY A 232 -17.35 -2.98 -14.20
N GLN A 233 -17.73 -4.07 -13.52
CA GLN A 233 -19.14 -4.41 -13.29
C GLN A 233 -19.88 -3.33 -12.49
N THR A 234 -19.23 -2.75 -11.48
CA THR A 234 -19.81 -1.65 -10.69
C THR A 234 -20.10 -0.42 -11.58
N ALA A 235 -19.19 -0.09 -12.50
CA ALA A 235 -19.37 1.02 -13.44
C ALA A 235 -20.53 0.77 -14.44
N GLU A 236 -20.67 -0.45 -14.93
CA GLU A 236 -21.81 -0.85 -15.79
C GLU A 236 -23.15 -0.76 -15.05
N GLN A 237 -23.21 -1.29 -13.82
CA GLN A 237 -24.39 -1.21 -12.97
C GLN A 237 -24.76 0.25 -12.63
N ALA A 238 -23.77 1.08 -12.34
CA ALA A 238 -23.96 2.51 -12.14
C ALA A 238 -24.57 3.16 -13.39
N THR A 239 -24.06 2.86 -14.58
CA THR A 239 -24.62 3.40 -15.84
C THR A 239 -26.10 3.02 -16.02
N SER A 240 -26.45 1.76 -15.76
CA SER A 240 -27.84 1.28 -15.84
C SER A 240 -28.76 1.94 -14.79
N ALA A 241 -28.27 2.12 -13.56
CA ALA A 241 -29.01 2.81 -12.50
C ALA A 241 -29.23 4.29 -12.83
N SER A 242 -28.24 4.98 -13.41
CA SER A 242 -28.35 6.37 -13.85
C SER A 242 -29.43 6.52 -14.93
N ALA A 243 -29.42 5.65 -15.94
CA ALA A 243 -30.43 5.65 -17.00
C ALA A 243 -31.85 5.44 -16.45
N SER A 244 -31.99 4.54 -15.45
CA SER A 244 -33.27 4.31 -14.78
C SER A 244 -33.75 5.54 -14.01
N ALA A 245 -32.85 6.25 -13.32
CA ALA A 245 -33.16 7.47 -12.60
C ALA A 245 -33.56 8.62 -13.55
N GLU A 246 -32.86 8.78 -14.67
CA GLU A 246 -33.23 9.72 -15.73
C GLU A 246 -34.63 9.42 -16.30
N GLN A 247 -34.95 8.14 -16.53
CA GLN A 247 -36.27 7.73 -16.98
C GLN A 247 -37.38 8.09 -15.97
N VAL A 248 -37.14 7.91 -14.66
CA VAL A 248 -38.09 8.33 -13.62
C VAL A 248 -38.27 9.85 -13.63
N SER A 249 -37.19 10.62 -13.77
CA SER A 249 -37.26 12.08 -13.88
C SER A 249 -38.08 12.51 -15.11
N GLN A 250 -37.95 11.80 -16.22
CA GLN A 250 -38.72 12.09 -17.43
C GLN A 250 -40.20 11.73 -17.28
N ASN A 251 -40.50 10.58 -16.65
CA ASN A 251 -41.88 10.21 -16.32
C ASN A 251 -42.52 11.24 -15.38
N ALA A 252 -41.78 11.74 -14.39
CA ALA A 252 -42.25 12.79 -13.48
C ALA A 252 -42.59 14.08 -14.23
N ALA A 253 -41.79 14.46 -15.24
CA ALA A 253 -42.09 15.60 -16.10
C ALA A 253 -43.39 15.39 -16.91
N THR A 254 -43.61 14.19 -17.47
CA THR A 254 -44.87 13.86 -18.15
C THR A 254 -46.08 13.94 -17.22
N VAL A 255 -45.96 13.43 -15.99
CA VAL A 255 -47.02 13.53 -14.98
C VAL A 255 -47.27 14.99 -14.59
N ALA A 256 -46.23 15.80 -14.48
CA ALA A 256 -46.37 17.23 -14.19
C ALA A 256 -47.18 17.95 -15.28
N THR A 257 -46.93 17.67 -16.56
CA THR A 257 -47.75 18.20 -17.66
C THR A 257 -49.20 17.74 -17.56
N ALA A 258 -49.46 16.46 -17.24
CA ALA A 258 -50.82 15.97 -17.04
C ALA A 258 -51.53 16.65 -15.86
N ILE A 259 -50.80 17.05 -14.82
CA ILE A 259 -51.32 17.82 -13.68
C ILE A 259 -51.68 19.25 -14.09
N GLU A 260 -50.93 19.89 -14.98
CA GLU A 260 -51.28 21.20 -15.53
C GLU A 260 -52.58 21.14 -16.34
N GLU A 261 -52.74 20.12 -17.18
CA GLU A 261 -53.99 19.86 -17.92
C GLU A 261 -55.16 19.58 -16.97
N MET A 262 -54.95 18.78 -15.94
CA MET A 262 -55.96 18.49 -14.93
C MET A 262 -56.41 19.74 -14.18
N ASN A 263 -55.47 20.62 -13.79
CA ASN A 263 -55.78 21.91 -13.18
C ASN A 263 -56.62 22.79 -14.11
N ALA A 264 -56.33 22.79 -15.42
CA ALA A 264 -57.13 23.52 -16.39
C ALA A 264 -58.57 22.97 -16.44
N SER A 265 -58.74 21.65 -16.51
CA SER A 265 -60.07 21.00 -16.49
C SER A 265 -60.82 21.27 -15.19
N ILE A 266 -60.16 21.19 -14.03
CA ILE A 266 -60.76 21.48 -12.71
C ILE A 266 -61.27 22.93 -12.67
N ARG A 267 -60.48 23.90 -13.16
CA ARG A 267 -60.92 25.31 -13.25
C ARG A 267 -62.12 25.49 -14.18
N GLU A 268 -62.18 24.74 -15.27
CA GLU A 268 -63.30 24.79 -16.20
C GLU A 268 -64.58 24.20 -15.57
N ILE A 269 -64.47 23.07 -14.87
CA ILE A 269 -65.58 22.49 -14.09
C ILE A 269 -66.06 23.46 -13.01
N ALA A 270 -65.14 24.09 -12.27
CA ALA A 270 -65.48 25.10 -11.27
C ALA A 270 -66.31 26.23 -11.86
N LYS A 271 -65.89 26.74 -13.02
CA LYS A 271 -66.58 27.79 -13.76
C LYS A 271 -67.97 27.32 -14.21
N SER A 272 -68.08 26.14 -14.80
CA SER A 272 -69.37 25.58 -15.24
C SER A 272 -70.34 25.37 -14.09
N ALA A 273 -69.87 24.88 -12.93
CA ALA A 273 -70.70 24.71 -11.74
C ALA A 273 -71.23 26.05 -11.21
N ALA A 274 -70.36 27.08 -11.16
CA ALA A 274 -70.76 28.43 -10.76
C ALA A 274 -71.77 29.06 -11.74
N GLU A 275 -71.58 28.89 -13.04
CA GLU A 275 -72.53 29.35 -14.06
C GLU A 275 -73.88 28.62 -13.94
N ALA A 276 -73.87 27.29 -13.72
CA ALA A 276 -75.09 26.51 -13.51
C ALA A 276 -75.83 26.93 -12.23
N ALA A 277 -75.12 27.18 -11.13
CA ALA A 277 -75.71 27.69 -9.90
C ALA A 277 -76.40 29.05 -10.11
N LYS A 278 -75.76 29.93 -10.88
CA LYS A 278 -76.34 31.23 -11.25
C LYS A 278 -77.61 31.08 -12.09
N VAL A 279 -77.58 30.23 -13.12
CA VAL A 279 -78.76 29.94 -13.97
C VAL A 279 -79.90 29.36 -13.13
N ALA A 280 -79.62 28.45 -12.20
CA ALA A 280 -80.62 27.92 -11.28
C ALA A 280 -81.24 29.02 -10.41
N SER A 281 -80.43 29.92 -9.84
CA SER A 281 -80.92 31.06 -9.05
C SER A 281 -81.80 32.02 -9.87
N ASP A 282 -81.41 32.31 -11.11
CA ASP A 282 -82.22 33.12 -12.04
C ASP A 282 -83.55 32.43 -12.42
N ALA A 283 -83.54 31.10 -12.55
CA ALA A 283 -84.74 30.31 -12.83
C ALA A 283 -85.71 30.26 -11.64
N VAL A 284 -85.21 30.20 -10.39
CA VAL A 284 -86.05 30.36 -9.17
C VAL A 284 -86.75 31.71 -9.19
N ARG A 285 -85.99 32.80 -9.41
CA ARG A 285 -86.54 34.16 -9.48
C ARG A 285 -87.63 34.31 -10.54
N THR A 286 -87.43 33.69 -11.71
CA THR A 286 -88.40 33.70 -12.80
C THR A 286 -89.65 32.87 -12.47
N SER A 287 -89.46 31.73 -11.79
CA SER A 287 -90.56 30.88 -11.32
C SER A 287 -91.41 31.59 -10.27
N ASP A 288 -90.79 32.29 -9.31
CA ASP A 288 -91.49 33.09 -8.30
C ASP A 288 -92.34 34.21 -8.93
N GLN A 289 -91.79 34.91 -9.91
CA GLN A 289 -92.52 35.94 -10.67
C GLN A 289 -93.71 35.35 -11.45
N THR A 290 -93.52 34.18 -12.06
CA THR A 290 -94.57 33.47 -12.79
C THR A 290 -95.67 33.01 -11.82
N ASN A 291 -95.29 32.45 -10.67
CA ASN A 291 -96.19 32.02 -9.62
C ASN A 291 -97.05 33.18 -9.10
N ALA A 292 -96.44 34.35 -8.86
CA ALA A 292 -97.15 35.56 -8.44
C ALA A 292 -98.17 36.02 -9.49
N THR A 293 -97.81 35.94 -10.76
CA THR A 293 -98.69 36.33 -11.88
C THR A 293 -99.89 35.38 -12.02
N ILE A 294 -99.65 34.06 -11.96
CA ILE A 294 -100.73 33.05 -12.01
C ILE A 294 -101.62 33.15 -10.78
N THR A 295 -101.06 33.38 -9.60
CA THR A 295 -101.84 33.60 -8.36
C THR A 295 -102.77 34.80 -8.51
N LYS A 296 -102.27 35.91 -9.09
CA LYS A 296 -103.08 37.10 -9.37
C LYS A 296 -104.17 36.83 -10.42
N LEU A 297 -103.88 35.99 -11.42
CA LEU A 297 -104.87 35.53 -12.41
C LEU A 297 -105.98 34.71 -11.72
N GLY A 298 -105.61 33.76 -10.85
CA GLY A 298 -106.56 32.97 -10.05
C GLY A 298 -107.47 33.86 -9.18
N GLN A 299 -106.89 34.85 -8.48
CA GLN A 299 -107.67 35.84 -7.72
C GLN A 299 -108.62 36.64 -8.61
N SER A 300 -108.17 37.07 -9.79
CA SER A 300 -109.01 37.80 -10.75
C SER A 300 -110.20 36.94 -11.23
N SER A 301 -109.96 35.65 -11.48
CA SER A 301 -111.01 34.69 -11.85
C SER A 301 -112.02 34.45 -10.73
N VAL A 302 -111.59 34.47 -9.46
CA VAL A 302 -112.50 34.42 -8.31
C VAL A 302 -113.39 35.66 -8.24
N GLU A 303 -112.84 36.86 -8.46
CA GLU A 303 -113.62 38.10 -8.50
C GLU A 303 -114.62 38.11 -9.67
N ILE A 304 -114.21 37.65 -10.86
CA ILE A 304 -115.12 37.50 -12.00
C ILE A 304 -116.24 36.51 -11.65
N GLY A 305 -115.93 35.38 -11.00
CA GLY A 305 -116.94 34.43 -10.54
C GLY A 305 -117.98 35.04 -9.60
N LYS A 306 -117.58 35.97 -8.71
CA LYS A 306 -118.52 36.73 -7.86
C LYS A 306 -119.43 37.63 -8.69
N VAL A 307 -118.88 38.33 -9.68
CA VAL A 307 -119.66 39.19 -10.59
C VAL A 307 -120.68 38.36 -11.38
N ILE A 308 -120.27 37.21 -11.91
CA ILE A 308 -121.18 36.31 -12.64
C ILE A 308 -122.33 35.84 -11.74
N LYS A 309 -122.09 35.44 -10.48
CA LYS A 309 -123.15 35.08 -9.53
C LYS A 309 -124.17 36.21 -9.31
N VAL A 310 -123.71 37.47 -9.25
CA VAL A 310 -124.60 38.64 -9.16
C VAL A 310 -125.43 38.79 -10.43
N ILE A 311 -124.82 38.66 -11.61
CA ILE A 311 -125.54 38.77 -12.90
C ILE A 311 -126.58 37.64 -13.03
N THR A 312 -126.25 36.41 -12.67
CA THR A 312 -127.19 35.28 -12.66
C THR A 312 -128.37 35.57 -11.72
N SER A 313 -128.12 36.12 -10.53
CA SER A 313 -129.17 36.53 -9.58
C SER A 313 -130.06 37.64 -10.14
N ILE A 314 -129.48 38.64 -10.82
CA ILE A 314 -130.22 39.71 -11.50
C ILE A 314 -131.06 39.13 -12.65
N ALA A 315 -130.53 38.21 -13.46
CA ALA A 315 -131.26 37.56 -14.54
C ALA A 315 -132.45 36.75 -14.00
N GLN A 316 -132.27 36.02 -12.90
CA GLN A 316 -133.36 35.30 -12.21
C GLN A 316 -134.44 36.26 -11.67
N GLN A 317 -134.06 37.36 -11.03
CA GLN A 317 -135.01 38.39 -10.58
C GLN A 317 -135.73 39.05 -11.76
N THR A 318 -135.02 39.35 -12.84
CA THR A 318 -135.60 39.96 -14.06
C THR A 318 -136.61 39.02 -14.71
N ASN A 319 -136.32 37.72 -14.75
CA ASN A 319 -137.26 36.69 -15.21
C ASN A 319 -138.52 36.61 -14.33
N LEU A 320 -138.39 36.74 -13.00
CA LEU A 320 -139.54 36.80 -12.07
C LEU A 320 -140.37 38.08 -12.23
N LEU A 321 -139.72 39.23 -12.38
CA LEU A 321 -140.39 40.51 -12.63
C LEU A 321 -141.14 40.48 -13.97
N ALA A 322 -140.51 39.94 -15.01
CA ALA A 322 -141.12 39.76 -16.32
C ALA A 322 -142.29 38.78 -16.26
N LEU A 323 -142.18 37.68 -15.49
CA LEU A 323 -143.28 36.76 -15.25
C LEU A 323 -144.48 37.45 -14.56
N ASN A 324 -144.22 38.24 -13.52
CA ASN A 324 -145.26 39.02 -12.84
C ASN A 324 -145.91 40.04 -13.79
N ALA A 325 -145.12 40.69 -14.64
CA ALA A 325 -145.61 41.60 -15.66
C ALA A 325 -146.46 40.87 -16.72
N THR A 326 -146.09 39.67 -17.15
CA THR A 326 -146.90 38.83 -18.05
C THR A 326 -148.23 38.43 -17.40
N ILE A 327 -148.24 38.10 -16.10
CA ILE A 327 -149.46 37.76 -15.35
C ILE A 327 -150.40 38.97 -15.26
N GLU A 328 -149.86 40.14 -14.92
CA GLU A 328 -150.68 41.36 -14.78
C GLU A 328 -151.18 41.86 -16.15
N ALA A 329 -150.38 41.70 -17.21
CA ALA A 329 -150.80 41.94 -18.58
C ALA A 329 -151.92 40.98 -19.04
N ALA A 330 -151.89 39.72 -18.61
CA ALA A 330 -152.97 38.76 -18.85
C ALA A 330 -154.26 39.11 -18.09
N ARG A 331 -154.15 39.67 -16.87
CA ARG A 331 -155.29 40.17 -16.09
C ARG A 331 -155.97 41.40 -16.72
N ALA A 332 -155.21 42.24 -17.41
CA ALA A 332 -155.73 43.46 -18.06
C ALA A 332 -156.48 43.21 -19.40
N GLY A 333 -156.62 41.95 -19.84
CA GLY A 333 -157.39 41.59 -21.04
C GLY A 333 -156.82 42.20 -22.33
N ASP A 334 -157.69 42.70 -23.23
CA ASP A 334 -157.27 43.24 -24.53
C ASP A 334 -156.40 44.51 -24.43
N ALA A 335 -156.47 45.27 -23.31
CA ALA A 335 -155.63 46.45 -23.08
C ALA A 335 -154.16 46.10 -22.73
N GLY A 336 -153.91 44.87 -22.24
CA GLY A 336 -152.58 44.41 -21.81
C GLY A 336 -151.76 43.70 -22.88
N ARG A 337 -152.31 43.46 -24.08
CA ARG A 337 -151.67 42.65 -25.14
C ARG A 337 -150.27 43.11 -25.53
N GLY A 338 -150.06 44.42 -25.71
CA GLY A 338 -148.74 44.98 -26.03
C GLY A 338 -147.72 44.82 -24.90
N PHE A 339 -148.16 44.99 -23.65
CA PHE A 339 -147.35 44.76 -22.46
C PHE A 339 -146.97 43.29 -22.27
N ALA A 340 -147.90 42.36 -22.57
CA ALA A 340 -147.64 40.92 -22.49
C ALA A 340 -146.54 40.46 -23.45
N VAL A 341 -146.46 41.05 -24.66
CA VAL A 341 -145.40 40.74 -25.63
C VAL A 341 -144.04 41.21 -25.11
N VAL A 342 -143.94 42.45 -24.64
CA VAL A 342 -142.67 42.99 -24.08
C VAL A 342 -142.25 42.21 -22.83
N ALA A 343 -143.19 41.87 -21.93
CA ALA A 343 -142.90 41.07 -20.75
C ALA A 343 -142.41 39.66 -21.10
N ASN A 344 -143.00 39.01 -22.11
CA ASN A 344 -142.50 37.72 -22.60
C ASN A 344 -141.11 37.82 -23.26
N GLU A 345 -140.82 38.89 -24.00
CA GLU A 345 -139.50 39.11 -24.61
C GLU A 345 -138.42 39.32 -23.53
N VAL A 346 -138.70 40.16 -22.52
CA VAL A 346 -137.80 40.37 -21.37
C VAL A 346 -137.59 39.09 -20.58
N LYS A 347 -138.65 38.28 -20.40
CA LYS A 347 -138.58 36.98 -19.73
C LYS A 347 -137.64 36.03 -20.47
N GLU A 348 -137.76 35.91 -21.79
CA GLU A 348 -136.92 34.99 -22.55
C GLU A 348 -135.48 35.50 -22.68
N LEU A 349 -135.26 36.81 -22.79
CA LEU A 349 -133.93 37.42 -22.71
C LEU A 349 -133.27 37.18 -21.34
N ALA A 350 -134.03 37.28 -20.25
CA ALA A 350 -133.54 37.01 -18.90
C ALA A 350 -133.17 35.52 -18.73
N LYS A 351 -133.95 34.60 -19.30
CA LYS A 351 -133.64 33.16 -19.32
C LYS A 351 -132.40 32.85 -20.16
N GLN A 352 -132.23 33.48 -21.33
CA GLN A 352 -131.00 33.37 -22.13
C GLN A 352 -129.79 33.93 -21.38
N THR A 353 -129.93 35.06 -20.69
CA THR A 353 -128.88 35.66 -19.86
C THR A 353 -128.49 34.74 -18.71
N ALA A 354 -129.47 34.11 -18.04
CA ALA A 354 -129.20 33.12 -17.00
C ALA A 354 -128.45 31.90 -17.54
N ALA A 355 -128.85 31.37 -18.69
CA ALA A 355 -128.16 30.24 -19.33
C ALA A 355 -126.72 30.60 -19.76
N ALA A 356 -126.53 31.79 -20.34
CA ALA A 356 -125.20 32.26 -20.77
C ALA A 356 -124.28 32.53 -19.57
N THR A 357 -124.80 33.10 -18.48
CA THR A 357 -124.01 33.30 -17.25
C THR A 357 -123.66 32.01 -16.55
N GLU A 358 -124.50 30.98 -16.63
CA GLU A 358 -124.17 29.63 -16.16
C GLU A 358 -123.00 29.02 -16.96
N ASP A 359 -123.02 29.11 -18.30
CA ASP A 359 -121.90 28.66 -19.15
C ASP A 359 -120.60 29.42 -18.82
N ILE A 360 -120.68 30.74 -18.62
CA ILE A 360 -119.52 31.54 -18.21
C ILE A 360 -119.05 31.12 -16.82
N SER A 361 -119.95 30.81 -15.88
CA SER A 361 -119.60 30.34 -14.53
C SER A 361 -118.79 29.05 -14.60
N GLN A 362 -119.24 28.07 -15.41
CA GLN A 362 -118.52 26.81 -15.61
C GLN A 362 -117.11 27.03 -16.22
N ARG A 363 -116.98 27.95 -17.19
CA ARG A 363 -115.67 28.32 -17.75
C ARG A 363 -114.76 28.99 -16.72
N ILE A 364 -115.31 29.84 -15.85
CA ILE A 364 -114.55 30.51 -14.79
C ILE A 364 -114.08 29.49 -13.73
N GLU A 365 -114.92 28.51 -13.36
CA GLU A 365 -114.52 27.42 -12.48
C GLU A 365 -113.40 26.56 -13.09
N ALA A 366 -113.47 26.28 -14.40
CA ALA A 366 -112.38 25.62 -15.11
C ALA A 366 -111.07 26.43 -15.04
N ILE A 367 -111.13 27.75 -15.29
CA ILE A 367 -109.96 28.64 -15.17
C ILE A 367 -109.41 28.65 -13.74
N GLN A 368 -110.26 28.67 -12.71
CA GLN A 368 -109.83 28.61 -11.32
C GLN A 368 -109.10 27.29 -11.01
N THR A 369 -109.63 26.17 -11.51
CA THR A 369 -109.01 24.85 -11.37
C THR A 369 -107.65 24.79 -12.08
N ASP A 370 -107.59 25.24 -13.33
CA ASP A 370 -106.36 25.24 -14.14
C ASP A 370 -105.29 26.16 -13.54
N THR A 371 -105.67 27.34 -13.03
CA THR A 371 -104.74 28.26 -12.37
C THR A 371 -104.21 27.69 -11.05
N SER A 372 -105.05 26.99 -10.27
CA SER A 372 -104.58 26.28 -9.07
C SER A 372 -103.59 25.17 -9.43
N GLY A 373 -103.90 24.35 -10.44
CA GLY A 373 -102.99 23.30 -10.92
C GLY A 373 -101.66 23.85 -11.44
N ALA A 374 -101.69 25.01 -12.11
CA ALA A 374 -100.47 25.69 -12.55
C ALA A 374 -99.61 26.18 -11.38
N VAL A 375 -100.21 26.72 -10.31
CA VAL A 375 -99.47 27.12 -9.09
C VAL A 375 -98.78 25.91 -8.43
N GLU A 376 -99.48 24.78 -8.32
CA GLU A 376 -98.90 23.54 -7.79
C GLU A 376 -97.72 23.06 -8.64
N ALA A 377 -97.88 23.06 -9.97
CA ALA A 377 -96.81 22.67 -10.89
C ALA A 377 -95.59 23.60 -10.79
N ILE A 378 -95.78 24.92 -10.69
CA ILE A 378 -94.68 25.90 -10.53
C ILE A 378 -93.97 25.71 -9.19
N THR A 379 -94.72 25.39 -8.13
CA THR A 379 -94.14 25.08 -6.81
C THR A 379 -93.23 23.86 -6.90
N GLN A 380 -93.66 22.81 -7.60
CA GLN A 380 -92.84 21.61 -7.82
C GLN A 380 -91.60 21.90 -8.67
N ILE A 381 -91.71 22.71 -9.72
CA ILE A 381 -90.56 23.16 -10.54
C ILE A 381 -89.55 23.91 -9.67
N THR A 382 -90.02 24.81 -8.79
CA THR A 382 -89.16 25.58 -7.89
C THR A 382 -88.37 24.67 -6.94
N ALA A 383 -89.02 23.62 -6.41
CA ALA A 383 -88.33 22.63 -5.58
C ALA A 383 -87.21 21.88 -6.33
N VAL A 384 -87.45 21.49 -7.59
CA VAL A 384 -86.44 20.83 -8.44
C VAL A 384 -85.27 21.78 -8.73
N ILE A 385 -85.54 23.06 -9.01
CA ILE A 385 -84.47 24.03 -9.29
C ILE A 385 -83.61 24.29 -8.04
N ASN A 386 -84.22 24.37 -6.85
CA ASN A 386 -83.46 24.48 -5.60
C ASN A 386 -82.56 23.26 -5.37
N GLN A 387 -83.07 22.04 -5.63
CA GLN A 387 -82.26 20.83 -5.57
C GLN A 387 -81.08 20.86 -6.56
N ILE A 388 -81.28 21.42 -7.77
CA ILE A 388 -80.19 21.63 -8.72
C ILE A 388 -79.14 22.60 -8.13
N ASN A 389 -79.57 23.71 -7.51
CA ASN A 389 -78.64 24.66 -6.89
C ASN A 389 -77.80 24.03 -5.77
N ASP A 390 -78.42 23.22 -4.91
CA ASP A 390 -77.73 22.49 -3.83
C ASP A 390 -76.68 21.51 -4.37
N ILE A 391 -77.01 20.80 -5.46
CA ILE A 391 -76.05 19.91 -6.16
C ILE A 391 -74.88 20.72 -6.72
N GLN A 392 -75.12 21.90 -7.31
CA GLN A 392 -74.02 22.74 -7.82
C GLN A 392 -73.09 23.23 -6.72
N ASN A 393 -73.62 23.59 -5.55
CA ASN A 393 -72.80 23.95 -4.38
C ASN A 393 -71.94 22.77 -3.92
N THR A 394 -72.51 21.55 -3.92
CA THR A 394 -71.77 20.33 -3.58
C THR A 394 -70.65 20.04 -4.59
N ILE A 395 -70.91 20.22 -5.89
CA ILE A 395 -69.89 20.09 -6.94
C ILE A 395 -68.78 21.11 -6.73
N ALA A 396 -69.10 22.37 -6.41
CA ALA A 396 -68.11 23.41 -6.16
C ALA A 396 -67.17 23.03 -5.00
N SER A 397 -67.70 22.53 -3.88
CA SER A 397 -66.88 22.06 -2.77
C SER A 397 -66.00 20.87 -3.15
N ALA A 398 -66.51 19.90 -3.92
CA ALA A 398 -65.72 18.77 -4.41
C ALA A 398 -64.57 19.21 -5.35
N VAL A 399 -64.80 20.24 -6.15
CA VAL A 399 -63.80 20.83 -7.06
C VAL A 399 -62.68 21.55 -6.29
N GLU A 400 -63.02 22.23 -5.18
CA GLU A 400 -62.00 22.80 -4.28
C GLU A 400 -61.11 21.71 -3.65
N GLU A 401 -61.71 20.60 -3.22
CA GLU A 401 -60.97 19.45 -2.67
C GLU A 401 -60.10 18.76 -3.73
N GLN A 402 -60.60 18.62 -4.96
CA GLN A 402 -59.80 18.12 -6.10
C GLN A 402 -58.61 19.05 -6.39
N THR A 403 -58.80 20.37 -6.30
CA THR A 403 -57.71 21.34 -6.50
C THR A 403 -56.61 21.16 -5.46
N ALA A 404 -56.99 21.02 -4.18
CA ALA A 404 -56.04 20.78 -3.09
C ALA A 404 -55.26 19.47 -3.31
N THR A 405 -55.96 18.39 -3.64
CA THR A 405 -55.35 17.08 -3.90
C THR A 405 -54.38 17.13 -5.08
N THR A 406 -54.76 17.81 -6.17
CA THR A 406 -53.93 17.95 -7.37
C THR A 406 -52.64 18.73 -7.10
N ASN A 407 -52.70 19.76 -6.24
CA ASN A 407 -51.51 20.51 -5.82
C ASN A 407 -50.55 19.65 -4.98
N GLU A 408 -51.07 18.79 -4.09
CA GLU A 408 -50.25 17.83 -3.34
C GLU A 408 -49.58 16.80 -4.26
N ILE A 409 -50.29 16.29 -5.27
CA ILE A 409 -49.69 15.41 -6.29
C ILE A 409 -48.58 16.16 -7.03
N SER A 410 -48.79 17.42 -7.44
CA SER A 410 -47.77 18.24 -8.10
C SER A 410 -46.49 18.34 -7.27
N ARG A 411 -46.63 18.60 -5.98
CA ARG A 411 -45.51 18.66 -5.04
C ARG A 411 -44.76 17.34 -4.92
N ASN A 412 -45.48 16.23 -4.75
CA ASN A 412 -44.89 14.89 -4.66
C ASN A 412 -44.14 14.50 -5.94
N VAL A 413 -44.68 14.85 -7.11
CA VAL A 413 -44.05 14.61 -8.41
C VAL A 413 -42.76 15.43 -8.56
N ALA A 414 -42.76 16.69 -8.11
CA ALA A 414 -41.57 17.53 -8.11
C ALA A 414 -40.48 16.99 -7.15
N GLU A 415 -40.86 16.52 -5.97
CA GLU A 415 -39.94 15.87 -5.02
C GLU A 415 -39.37 14.57 -5.60
N ALA A 416 -40.19 13.75 -6.26
CA ALA A 416 -39.73 12.54 -6.95
C ALA A 416 -38.74 12.86 -8.08
N ALA A 417 -39.03 13.84 -8.93
CA ALA A 417 -38.13 14.28 -10.00
C ALA A 417 -36.77 14.74 -9.46
N LYS A 418 -36.80 15.54 -8.38
CA LYS A 418 -35.58 15.98 -7.70
C LYS A 418 -34.80 14.82 -7.12
N GLY A 419 -35.47 13.90 -6.42
CA GLY A 419 -34.85 12.70 -5.87
C GLY A 419 -34.19 11.83 -6.94
N SER A 420 -34.83 11.65 -8.09
CA SER A 420 -34.25 10.96 -9.25
C SER A 420 -33.02 11.66 -9.81
N SER A 421 -33.04 13.00 -9.90
CA SER A 421 -31.87 13.77 -10.34
C SER A 421 -30.69 13.63 -9.37
N ASP A 422 -30.95 13.67 -8.06
CA ASP A 422 -29.93 13.46 -7.03
C ASP A 422 -29.37 12.03 -7.07
N ILE A 423 -30.21 11.02 -7.34
CA ILE A 423 -29.76 9.63 -7.55
C ILE A 423 -28.83 9.54 -8.75
N ALA A 424 -29.21 10.08 -9.92
CA ALA A 424 -28.37 10.06 -11.12
C ALA A 424 -27.00 10.70 -10.86
N LYS A 425 -26.97 11.84 -10.16
CA LYS A 425 -25.74 12.52 -9.75
C LYS A 425 -24.87 11.66 -8.84
N ASN A 426 -25.45 11.06 -7.80
CA ASN A 426 -24.71 10.21 -6.86
C ASN A 426 -24.16 8.96 -7.55
N ILE A 427 -24.92 8.38 -8.47
CA ILE A 427 -24.50 7.23 -9.28
C ILE A 427 -23.35 7.61 -10.22
N GLY A 428 -23.33 8.82 -10.75
CA GLY A 428 -22.17 9.35 -11.49
C GLY A 428 -20.88 9.33 -10.66
N VAL A 429 -20.96 9.67 -9.37
CA VAL A 429 -19.81 9.58 -8.44
C VAL A 429 -19.40 8.12 -8.20
N VAL A 430 -20.36 7.20 -8.07
CA VAL A 430 -20.07 5.76 -7.94
C VAL A 430 -19.33 5.22 -9.17
N ALA A 431 -19.77 5.58 -10.38
CA ALA A 431 -19.10 5.20 -11.62
C ALA A 431 -17.67 5.75 -11.68
N GLN A 432 -17.47 7.01 -11.27
CA GLN A 432 -16.14 7.63 -11.22
C GLN A 432 -15.22 6.96 -10.19
N ASN A 433 -15.75 6.58 -9.02
CA ASN A 433 -15.00 5.86 -8.00
C ASN A 433 -14.58 4.47 -8.52
N ALA A 434 -15.49 3.76 -9.18
CA ALA A 434 -15.19 2.48 -9.81
C ALA A 434 -14.06 2.63 -10.85
N GLN A 435 -14.10 3.66 -11.70
CA GLN A 435 -13.02 3.93 -12.65
C GLN A 435 -11.67 4.21 -11.96
N THR A 436 -11.69 4.97 -10.85
CA THR A 436 -10.49 5.23 -10.04
C THR A 436 -9.95 3.94 -9.41
N THR A 437 -10.83 3.06 -8.93
CA THR A 437 -10.46 1.72 -8.43
C THR A 437 -9.81 0.88 -9.53
N THR A 438 -10.33 0.89 -10.76
CA THR A 438 -9.70 0.21 -11.90
C THR A 438 -8.28 0.71 -12.17
N ILE A 439 -8.06 2.03 -12.13
CA ILE A 439 -6.71 2.61 -12.30
C ILE A 439 -5.78 2.18 -11.15
N GLY A 440 -6.26 2.27 -9.91
CA GLY A 440 -5.50 1.85 -8.72
C GLY A 440 -5.15 0.35 -8.73
N ALA A 441 -6.09 -0.49 -9.13
CA ALA A 441 -5.90 -1.92 -9.30
C ALA A 441 -4.83 -2.22 -10.36
N SER A 442 -4.92 -1.57 -11.52
CA SER A 442 -3.93 -1.71 -12.60
C SER A 442 -2.51 -1.31 -12.13
N ASN A 443 -2.37 -0.19 -11.44
CA ASN A 443 -1.09 0.25 -10.88
C ASN A 443 -0.56 -0.74 -9.83
N THR A 444 -1.44 -1.31 -9.00
CA THR A 444 -1.06 -2.31 -7.98
C THR A 444 -0.58 -3.60 -8.63
N ALA A 445 -1.27 -4.08 -9.67
CA ALA A 445 -0.86 -5.23 -10.47
C ALA A 445 0.53 -4.99 -11.10
N GLN A 446 0.78 -3.79 -11.62
CA GLN A 446 2.08 -3.42 -12.19
C GLN A 446 3.20 -3.45 -11.15
N ALA A 447 2.97 -2.86 -9.96
CA ALA A 447 3.94 -2.88 -8.87
C ALA A 447 4.21 -4.32 -8.38
N ALA A 448 3.17 -5.15 -8.30
CA ALA A 448 3.29 -6.55 -7.94
C ALA A 448 4.15 -7.31 -8.97
N MET A 449 3.95 -7.12 -10.28
CA MET A 449 4.82 -7.70 -11.31
C MET A 449 6.28 -7.28 -11.15
N GLN A 450 6.55 -6.02 -10.80
CA GLN A 450 7.92 -5.55 -10.53
C GLN A 450 8.54 -6.21 -9.29
N LEU A 451 7.77 -6.40 -8.22
CA LEU A 451 8.21 -7.10 -7.01
C LEU A 451 8.53 -8.57 -7.30
N ALA A 452 7.67 -9.27 -8.05
CA ALA A 452 7.92 -10.63 -8.49
C ALA A 452 9.21 -10.73 -9.31
N GLN A 453 9.43 -9.80 -10.25
CA GLN A 453 10.67 -9.76 -11.03
C GLN A 453 11.90 -9.50 -10.14
N MET A 454 11.80 -8.62 -9.15
CA MET A 454 12.90 -8.33 -8.23
C MET A 454 13.24 -9.54 -7.35
N ALA A 455 12.23 -10.27 -6.90
CA ALA A 455 12.41 -11.53 -6.18
C ALA A 455 13.13 -12.60 -7.05
N VAL A 456 12.71 -12.76 -8.31
CA VAL A 456 13.38 -13.66 -9.26
C VAL A 456 14.83 -13.24 -9.52
N ASN A 457 15.09 -11.93 -9.65
CA ASN A 457 16.45 -11.42 -9.82
C ASN A 457 17.31 -11.69 -8.58
N LEU A 458 16.77 -11.52 -7.38
CA LEU A 458 17.47 -11.86 -6.13
C LEU A 458 17.80 -13.35 -6.05
N GLN A 459 16.84 -14.22 -6.37
CA GLN A 459 17.09 -15.66 -6.45
C GLN A 459 18.18 -16.01 -7.47
N THR A 460 18.21 -15.32 -8.61
CA THR A 460 19.23 -15.50 -9.65
C THR A 460 20.62 -15.03 -9.20
N ILE A 461 20.71 -13.95 -8.42
CA ILE A 461 21.99 -13.50 -7.85
C ILE A 461 22.47 -14.50 -6.80
N ILE A 462 21.57 -14.99 -5.95
CA ILE A 462 21.93 -15.94 -4.89
C ILE A 462 22.33 -17.30 -5.46
N SER A 463 21.71 -17.74 -6.56
CA SER A 463 22.08 -19.01 -7.21
C SER A 463 23.47 -19.01 -7.85
N GLN A 464 24.12 -17.85 -7.97
CA GLN A 464 25.54 -17.77 -8.35
C GLN A 464 26.47 -18.23 -7.23
N PHE A 465 26.00 -18.21 -5.97
CA PHE A 465 26.75 -18.75 -4.85
C PHE A 465 26.49 -20.25 -4.74
N GLN A 466 27.57 -21.04 -4.67
CA GLN A 466 27.50 -22.47 -4.36
C GLN A 466 27.44 -22.60 -2.83
N ILE A 467 26.24 -22.83 -2.29
CA ILE A 467 25.94 -22.78 -0.85
C ILE A 467 25.86 -24.18 -0.25
#